data_AF-A0A432ZK57-F1
#
_entry.id   AF-A0A432ZK57-F1
#
_cell.length_a   1.000
_cell.length_b   1.000
_cell.length_c   1.000
_cell.angle_alpha   90.00
_cell.angle_beta   90.00
_cell.angle_gamma   90.00
#
_symmetry.space_group_name_H-M   'P 1'
#
loop_
_entity.id
_entity.type
_entity.pdbx_description
1 polymer ?
#
loop_
_entity_poly.entity_id
_entity_poly.type
_entity_poly.pdbx_seq_one_letter_code
_entity_poly.pdbx_strand_id
1 'polypeptide(L)'
;MSLKAIQTLVFSDANDLAESVLNRFEQLILVIPWTGEAEIPALDSRLLLSISLPDQRLVQLTSIKVQCVVNPTRNPQEAWLGVSFIDEHQCDIEQRIKSLTDDKQQHYGRLLSKIVA
;
A
#
# COMPACT_ATOMS: atom_id res chain seq x y z
N MET A 1 6.49 9.40 -20.14
CA MET A 1 7.44 8.88 -19.13
C MET A 1 6.93 7.53 -18.68
N SER A 2 7.76 6.49 -18.70
CA SER A 2 7.36 5.13 -18.30
C SER A 2 7.33 5.04 -16.78
N LEU A 3 6.19 4.65 -16.18
CA LEU A 3 6.12 4.33 -14.76
C LEU A 3 6.96 3.07 -14.50
N LYS A 4 7.73 3.04 -13.41
CA LYS A 4 8.46 1.83 -12.97
C LYS A 4 7.54 1.01 -12.07
N ALA A 5 7.41 -0.28 -12.36
CA ALA A 5 6.82 -1.25 -11.43
C ALA A 5 7.81 -1.53 -10.31
N ILE A 6 7.34 -1.46 -9.07
CA ILE A 6 8.23 -1.38 -7.91
C ILE A 6 8.20 -2.65 -7.09
N GLN A 7 7.05 -3.31 -7.04
CA GLN A 7 6.88 -4.48 -6.18
C GLN A 7 5.63 -5.27 -6.52
N THR A 8 5.68 -6.57 -6.21
CA THR A 8 4.51 -7.44 -6.06
C THR A 8 4.22 -7.66 -4.58
N LEU A 9 3.05 -7.24 -4.12
CA LEU A 9 2.54 -7.51 -2.77
C LEU A 9 1.48 -8.60 -2.84
N VAL A 10 1.58 -9.57 -1.95
CA VAL A 10 0.63 -10.69 -1.84
C VAL A 10 0.07 -10.69 -0.43
N PHE A 11 -1.23 -10.43 -0.30
CA PHE A 11 -1.95 -10.55 0.98
C PHE A 11 -2.67 -11.91 1.01
N SER A 12 -2.27 -12.78 1.93
CA SER A 12 -2.86 -14.12 2.08
C SER A 12 -4.23 -14.12 2.74
N ASP A 13 -4.51 -13.12 3.58
CA ASP A 13 -5.80 -12.98 4.25
C ASP A 13 -6.16 -11.50 4.49
N ALA A 14 -7.42 -11.29 4.88
CA ALA A 14 -7.99 -9.96 5.05
C ALA A 14 -7.53 -9.24 6.33
N ASN A 15 -7.01 -9.94 7.35
CA ASN A 15 -6.44 -9.30 8.53
C ASN A 15 -5.10 -8.66 8.18
N ASP A 16 -4.22 -9.39 7.49
CA ASP A 16 -2.92 -8.86 7.03
C ASP A 16 -3.11 -7.63 6.12
N LEU A 17 -4.09 -7.69 5.22
CA LEU A 17 -4.49 -6.56 4.40
C LEU A 17 -5.00 -5.40 5.26
N ALA A 18 -5.90 -5.66 6.22
CA ALA A 18 -6.45 -4.63 7.10
C ALA A 18 -5.38 -3.96 7.97
N GLU A 19 -4.40 -4.70 8.50
CA GLU A 19 -3.30 -4.13 9.30
C GLU A 19 -2.48 -3.09 8.52
N SER A 20 -2.37 -3.29 7.21
CA SER A 20 -1.64 -2.43 6.29
C SER A 20 -2.47 -1.23 5.81
N VAL A 21 -3.77 -1.17 6.12
CA VAL A 21 -4.68 -0.11 5.68
C VAL A 21 -4.81 0.98 6.74
N LEU A 22 -4.80 2.24 6.29
CA LEU A 22 -5.36 3.37 7.01
C LEU A 22 -6.55 3.93 6.24
N ASN A 23 -7.65 4.19 6.95
CA ASN A 23 -8.79 4.91 6.39
C ASN A 23 -8.75 6.36 6.91
N ARG A 24 -8.40 7.32 6.04
CA ARG A 24 -8.26 8.73 6.43
C ARG A 24 -8.96 9.62 5.41
N PHE A 25 -9.92 10.42 5.86
CA PHE A 25 -10.61 11.43 5.03
C PHE A 25 -11.09 10.87 3.68
N GLU A 26 -11.84 9.75 3.72
CA GLU A 26 -12.45 9.06 2.57
C GLU A 26 -11.48 8.34 1.61
N GLN A 27 -10.17 8.57 1.74
CA GLN A 27 -9.14 7.94 0.93
C GLN A 27 -8.46 6.79 1.69
N LEU A 28 -8.33 5.64 1.03
CA LEU A 28 -7.59 4.50 1.58
C LEU A 28 -6.09 4.69 1.34
N ILE A 29 -5.31 4.57 2.41
CA ILE A 29 -3.85 4.50 2.35
C ILE A 29 -3.41 3.08 2.63
N LEU A 30 -2.67 2.48 1.71
CA LEU A 30 -2.01 1.20 1.90
C LEU A 30 -0.56 1.45 2.33
N VAL A 31 -0.13 0.84 3.43
CA VAL A 31 1.25 0.91 3.92
C VAL A 31 2.01 -0.30 3.42
N ILE A 32 3.08 -0.06 2.67
CA ILE A 32 3.84 -1.09 1.95
C ILE A 32 5.34 -0.91 2.19
N PRO A 33 6.13 -1.99 2.27
CA PRO A 33 7.58 -1.85 2.42
C PRO A 33 8.18 -1.29 1.13
N TRP A 34 9.21 -0.44 1.25
CA TRP A 34 10.00 0.00 0.10
C TRP A 34 11.10 -1.02 -0.18
N THR A 35 11.10 -1.58 -1.39
CA THR A 35 12.09 -2.60 -1.80
C THR A 35 13.04 -2.12 -2.89
N GLY A 36 13.07 -0.82 -3.21
CA GLY A 36 13.96 -0.30 -4.26
C GLY A 36 15.39 -0.05 -3.77
N GLU A 37 16.35 -0.17 -4.69
CA GLU A 37 17.78 -0.26 -4.37
C GLU A 37 18.48 1.08 -4.05
N ALA A 38 17.92 2.23 -4.42
CA ALA A 38 18.67 3.49 -4.41
C ALA A 38 18.03 4.61 -3.59
N GLU A 39 16.84 5.07 -3.97
CA GLU A 39 16.24 6.28 -3.40
C GLU A 39 14.78 6.03 -3.08
N ILE A 40 14.38 6.38 -1.85
CA ILE A 40 12.98 6.35 -1.45
C ILE A 40 12.23 7.38 -2.32
N PRO A 41 11.12 7.01 -2.98
CA PRO A 41 10.38 7.95 -3.80
C PRO A 41 9.93 9.18 -3.01
N ALA A 42 9.99 10.34 -3.67
CA ALA A 42 9.46 11.57 -3.08
C ALA A 42 7.94 11.50 -2.91
N LEU A 43 7.40 12.35 -2.04
CA LEU A 43 5.95 12.54 -1.91
C LEU A 43 5.33 12.90 -3.26
N ASP A 44 4.07 12.49 -3.46
CA ASP A 44 3.31 12.63 -4.71
C ASP A 44 3.89 11.89 -5.92
N SER A 45 4.99 11.13 -5.76
CA SER A 45 5.52 10.29 -6.84
C SER A 45 4.49 9.25 -7.27
N ARG A 46 4.34 9.07 -8.59
CA ARG A 46 3.49 8.03 -9.17
C ARG A 46 4.30 6.77 -9.44
N LEU A 47 3.75 5.65 -9.02
CA LEU A 47 4.40 4.35 -9.02
C LEU A 47 3.43 3.30 -9.54
N LEU A 48 3.94 2.20 -10.09
CA LEU A 48 3.12 1.03 -10.40
C LEU A 48 3.29 -0.03 -9.31
N LEU A 49 2.16 -0.49 -8.79
CA LEU A 49 2.08 -1.55 -7.79
C LEU A 49 1.44 -2.79 -8.40
N SER A 50 2.11 -3.93 -8.25
CA SER A 50 1.50 -5.23 -8.47
C SER A 50 0.93 -5.73 -7.13
N ILE A 51 -0.36 -6.03 -7.07
CA ILE A 51 -1.04 -6.46 -5.83
C ILE A 51 -1.90 -7.69 -6.07
N SER A 52 -1.84 -8.66 -5.16
CA SER A 52 -2.77 -9.79 -5.09
C SER A 52 -3.60 -9.64 -3.81
N LEU A 53 -4.91 -9.58 -3.97
CA LEU A 53 -5.86 -9.48 -2.86
C LEU A 53 -6.29 -10.88 -2.38
N PRO A 54 -6.71 -11.05 -1.11
CA PRO A 54 -7.05 -12.35 -0.55
C PRO A 54 -8.15 -13.12 -1.30
N ASP A 55 -9.07 -12.40 -1.93
CA ASP A 55 -10.19 -12.97 -2.70
C ASP A 55 -9.85 -13.25 -4.18
N GLN A 56 -8.64 -12.87 -4.61
CA GLN A 56 -8.14 -13.13 -5.97
C GLN A 56 -6.72 -13.69 -5.96
N ARG A 57 -6.55 -14.86 -6.57
CA ARG A 57 -5.23 -15.47 -6.80
C ARG A 57 -4.42 -14.80 -7.91
N LEU A 58 -4.93 -13.72 -8.49
CA LEU A 58 -4.35 -13.08 -9.68
C LEU A 58 -3.74 -11.72 -9.29
N VAL A 59 -2.49 -11.52 -9.68
CA VAL A 59 -1.76 -10.27 -9.44
C VAL A 59 -2.27 -9.20 -10.39
N GLN A 60 -2.74 -8.08 -9.85
CA GLN A 60 -3.22 -6.93 -10.59
C GLN A 60 -2.18 -5.81 -10.57
N LEU A 61 -1.97 -5.13 -11.70
CA LEU A 61 -1.09 -3.97 -11.79
C LEU A 61 -1.93 -2.69 -11.69
N THR A 62 -1.56 -1.78 -10.79
CA THR A 62 -2.32 -0.55 -10.54
C THR A 62 -1.41 0.66 -10.26
N SER A 63 -1.88 1.85 -10.64
CA SER A 63 -1.19 3.11 -10.39
C SER A 63 -1.46 3.57 -8.95
N ILE A 64 -0.40 3.95 -8.26
CA ILE A 64 -0.46 4.48 -6.89
C ILE A 64 0.33 5.78 -6.78
N LYS A 65 -0.02 6.59 -5.79
CA LYS A 65 0.67 7.83 -5.43
C LYS A 65 1.24 7.73 -4.02
N VAL A 66 2.49 8.14 -3.83
CA VAL A 66 3.11 8.21 -2.50
C VAL A 66 2.52 9.36 -1.69
N GLN A 67 2.04 9.05 -0.50
CA GLN A 67 1.38 10.00 0.41
C GLN A 67 2.20 10.24 1.67
N CYS A 68 2.96 9.24 2.12
CA CYS A 68 3.92 9.39 3.20
C CYS A 68 5.06 8.38 3.11
N VAL A 69 6.14 8.68 3.83
CA VAL A 69 7.31 7.82 4.02
C VAL A 69 7.51 7.61 5.51
N VAL A 70 7.68 6.36 5.92
CA VAL A 70 7.98 5.95 7.29
C VAL A 70 9.34 5.27 7.28
N ASN A 71 10.35 5.90 7.89
CA ASN A 71 11.72 5.39 7.90
C ASN A 71 12.36 5.62 9.30
N PRO A 72 12.04 4.76 10.28
CA PRO A 72 12.47 4.95 11.67
C PRO A 72 13.98 4.75 11.85
N THR A 73 14.60 3.83 11.09
CA THR A 73 16.02 3.47 11.22
C THR A 73 16.95 4.33 10.35
N ARG A 74 16.38 5.22 9.53
CA ARG A 74 17.08 6.00 8.49
C ARG A 74 17.78 5.12 7.44
N ASN A 75 17.50 3.82 7.42
CA ASN A 75 17.96 2.90 6.39
C ASN A 75 16.91 2.87 5.25
N PRO A 76 17.25 3.28 4.02
CA PRO A 76 16.33 3.21 2.89
C PRO A 76 15.73 1.82 2.67
N GLN A 77 16.49 0.75 2.96
CA GLN A 77 16.02 -0.63 2.78
C GLN A 77 14.96 -1.07 3.80
N GLU A 78 14.78 -0.30 4.86
CA GLU A 78 13.78 -0.54 5.92
C GLU A 78 12.66 0.51 5.90
N ALA A 79 12.64 1.36 4.87
CA ALA A 79 11.59 2.35 4.70
C ALA A 79 10.27 1.69 4.29
N TRP A 80 9.17 2.33 4.67
CA TRP A 80 7.82 1.99 4.28
C TRP A 80 7.16 3.20 3.63
N LEU A 81 6.27 2.93 2.67
CA LEU A 81 5.50 3.94 1.96
C LEU A 81 4.03 3.81 2.34
N GLY A 82 3.40 4.93 2.68
CA GLY A 82 1.95 5.03 2.62
C GLY A 82 1.56 5.50 1.22
N VAL A 83 0.74 4.72 0.53
CA VAL A 83 0.36 4.97 -0.86
C VAL A 83 -1.16 5.01 -1.01
N SER A 84 -1.66 5.87 -1.88
CA SER A 84 -3.07 5.90 -2.28
C SER A 84 -3.23 5.42 -3.71
N PHE A 85 -4.36 4.80 -4.03
CA PHE A 85 -4.68 4.42 -5.40
C PHE A 85 -4.99 5.66 -6.23
N ILE A 86 -4.56 5.65 -7.50
CA ILE A 86 -4.90 6.69 -8.47
C ILE A 86 -5.97 6.12 -9.38
N ASP A 87 -7.10 6.81 -9.48
CA ASP A 87 -8.23 6.39 -10.31
C ASP A 87 -7.98 6.74 -11.80
N GLU A 88 -6.95 6.13 -12.38
CA GLU A 88 -6.60 6.30 -13.80
C GLU A 88 -7.38 5.32 -14.70
N HIS A 89 -7.92 4.23 -14.13
CA HIS A 89 -8.48 3.11 -14.89
C HIS A 89 -9.81 2.57 -14.35
N GLN A 90 -10.54 3.28 -13.47
CA GLN A 90 -11.74 2.73 -12.81
C GLN A 90 -11.44 1.38 -12.14
N CYS A 91 -10.26 1.27 -11.55
CA CYS A 91 -9.82 0.04 -10.93
C CYS A 91 -10.37 0.04 -9.50
N ASP A 92 -11.45 -0.72 -9.30
CA ASP A 92 -12.17 -0.87 -8.02
C ASP A 92 -11.32 -1.49 -6.89
N ILE A 93 -9.99 -1.57 -7.02
CA ILE A 93 -9.09 -2.15 -6.01
C ILE A 93 -9.29 -1.45 -4.67
N GLU A 94 -9.39 -0.12 -4.63
CA GLU A 94 -9.62 0.59 -3.38
C GLU A 94 -10.95 0.20 -2.74
N GLN A 95 -12.04 0.19 -3.52
CA GLN A 95 -13.37 -0.21 -3.02
C GLN A 95 -13.40 -1.67 -2.59
N ARG A 96 -12.66 -2.52 -3.28
CA ARG A 96 -12.54 -3.94 -2.96
C ARG A 96 -11.75 -4.17 -1.69
N ILE A 97 -10.63 -3.48 -1.50
CA ILE A 97 -9.91 -3.50 -0.22
C ILE A 97 -10.84 -3.04 0.89
N LYS A 98 -11.56 -1.92 0.72
CA LYS A 98 -12.56 -1.45 1.69
C LYS A 98 -13.58 -2.53 2.03
N SER A 99 -14.13 -3.21 1.03
CA SER A 99 -15.10 -4.31 1.21
C SER A 99 -14.50 -5.52 1.94
N LEU A 100 -13.28 -5.93 1.59
CA LEU A 100 -12.60 -7.08 2.22
C LEU A 100 -12.22 -6.84 3.69
N THR A 101 -12.04 -5.58 4.06
CA THR A 101 -11.54 -5.19 5.38
C THR A 101 -12.56 -4.41 6.23
N ASP A 102 -13.81 -4.25 5.78
CA ASP A 102 -14.84 -3.45 6.45
C ASP A 102 -15.17 -3.96 7.87
N ASP A 103 -15.24 -5.28 8.05
CA ASP A 103 -15.45 -5.94 9.34
C ASP A 103 -14.18 -5.96 10.22
N LYS A 104 -13.04 -5.49 9.70
CA LYS A 104 -11.71 -5.55 10.33
C LYS A 104 -11.13 -4.18 10.64
N GLN A 105 -11.94 -3.13 10.69
CA GLN A 105 -11.48 -1.76 10.99
C GLN A 105 -10.63 -1.67 12.28
N GLN A 106 -10.90 -2.51 13.28
CA GLN A 106 -10.10 -2.64 14.50
C GLN A 106 -8.62 -3.07 14.29
N HIS A 107 -8.29 -3.56 13.09
CA HIS A 107 -6.93 -3.92 12.68
C HIS A 107 -6.21 -2.77 11.97
N TYR A 108 -6.91 -1.72 11.51
CA TYR A 108 -6.30 -0.66 10.71
C TYR A 108 -5.13 0.02 11.41
N GLY A 109 -4.07 0.26 10.65
CA GLY A 109 -2.87 0.93 11.13
C GLY A 109 -2.04 0.15 12.15
N ARG A 110 -2.41 -1.08 12.52
CA ARG A 110 -1.60 -1.90 13.44
C ARG A 110 -0.20 -2.17 12.89
N LEU A 111 -0.06 -2.27 11.56
CA LEU A 111 1.26 -2.41 10.93
C LEU A 111 2.15 -1.19 11.22
N LEU A 112 1.62 0.03 11.15
CA LEU A 112 2.40 1.23 11.47
C LEU A 112 2.88 1.22 12.91
N SER A 113 2.02 0.83 13.86
CA SER A 113 2.42 0.68 15.26
C SER A 113 3.56 -0.33 15.44
N LYS A 114 3.61 -1.40 14.64
CA LYS A 114 4.70 -2.37 14.65
C LYS A 114 5.99 -1.81 14.04
N ILE A 115 5.89 -0.96 13.02
CA ILE A 115 7.05 -0.33 12.35
C ILE A 115 7.71 0.72 13.23
N VAL A 116 6.92 1.49 13.99
CA VAL A 116 7.42 2.62 14.79
C VAL A 116 7.75 2.30 16.26
N ALA A 117 7.45 1.08 16.73
CA ALA A 117 7.74 0.63 18.08
C ALA A 117 9.22 0.27 18.26
#